data_AF-A0A1H1CKV5-F1
#
_entry.id   AF-A0A1H1CKV5-F1
#
_cell.length_a   1.000
_cell.length_b   1.000
_cell.length_c   1.000
_cell.angle_alpha   90.00
_cell.angle_beta   90.00
_cell.angle_gamma   90.00
#
_symmetry.space_group_name_H-M   'P 1'
#
loop_
_entity.id
_entity.type
_entity.pdbx_description
1 polymer ?
#
loop_
_entity_poly.entity_id
_entity_poly.type
_entity_poly.pdbx_seq_one_letter_code
_entity_poly.pdbx_strand_id
1 'polypeptide(L)'
;MNGVQAITLGASAGGVSALLTVFHALPPAFRIPLLCVLHLPDDRRSQLAEVLARRLKRPVREARDKEDIAPGTIYVAGPGYHLSVERDHSLSLSQEERVHFSRPSIDFLFESAADAYGASLLGVLLTGANEDGARGLACIKRQGGRTIVQDPLEAQVSTMPRAALALHRPDYILPLNGIGQLLASLEAPEC
;
A
#
# COMPACT_ATOMS: atom_id res chain seq x y z
N MET A 1 12.87 -14.55 -3.63
CA MET A 1 12.69 -13.15 -4.11
C MET A 1 13.30 -12.18 -3.09
N ASN A 2 14.56 -12.38 -2.74
CA ASN A 2 15.15 -11.78 -1.54
C ASN A 2 15.45 -10.30 -1.79
N GLY A 3 15.09 -9.44 -0.82
CA GLY A 3 15.41 -8.01 -0.85
C GLY A 3 14.23 -7.04 -0.69
N VAL A 4 12.96 -7.50 -0.61
CA VAL A 4 11.88 -6.59 -0.20
C VAL A 4 12.03 -6.28 1.29
N GLN A 5 12.07 -5.00 1.65
CA GLN A 5 12.13 -4.54 3.05
C GLN A 5 10.83 -3.87 3.52
N ALA A 6 10.01 -3.37 2.60
CA ALA A 6 8.68 -2.83 2.90
C ALA A 6 7.74 -2.99 1.70
N ILE A 7 6.44 -3.02 1.98
CA ILE A 7 5.39 -3.05 0.96
C ILE A 7 4.48 -1.86 1.16
N THR A 8 4.24 -1.06 0.12
CA THR A 8 3.23 0.00 0.12
C THR A 8 2.00 -0.43 -0.66
N LEU A 9 0.81 -0.13 -0.15
CA LEU A 9 -0.47 -0.46 -0.77
C LEU A 9 -1.39 0.75 -0.87
N GLY A 10 -1.97 0.95 -2.04
CA GLY A 10 -2.95 2.00 -2.31
C GLY A 10 -4.29 1.41 -2.77
N ALA A 11 -5.39 1.86 -2.19
CA ALA A 11 -6.73 1.46 -2.59
C ALA A 11 -7.77 2.57 -2.34
N SER A 12 -8.94 2.45 -2.98
CA SER A 12 -10.06 3.38 -2.76
C SER A 12 -11.40 2.63 -2.86
N ALA A 13 -12.26 2.92 -3.83
CA ALA A 13 -13.54 2.24 -4.01
C ALA A 13 -13.35 0.71 -4.20
N GLY A 14 -13.97 -0.08 -3.32
CA GLY A 14 -13.78 -1.53 -3.21
C GLY A 14 -12.56 -1.97 -2.38
N GLY A 15 -11.78 -1.00 -1.87
CA GLY A 15 -10.47 -1.23 -1.26
C GLY A 15 -10.49 -2.02 0.04
N VAL A 16 -11.52 -1.89 0.89
CA VAL A 16 -11.61 -2.68 2.13
C VAL A 16 -11.64 -4.18 1.83
N SER A 17 -12.49 -4.60 0.87
CA SER A 17 -12.58 -6.00 0.47
C SER A 17 -11.29 -6.46 -0.19
N ALA A 18 -10.70 -5.61 -1.04
CA ALA A 18 -9.43 -5.92 -1.72
C ALA A 18 -8.28 -6.14 -0.72
N LEU A 19 -8.10 -5.24 0.25
CA LEU A 19 -7.09 -5.36 1.30
C LEU A 19 -7.31 -6.61 2.15
N LEU A 20 -8.55 -6.92 2.53
CA LEU A 20 -8.85 -8.13 3.28
C LEU A 20 -8.47 -9.39 2.51
N THR A 21 -8.79 -9.48 1.21
CA THR A 21 -8.42 -10.62 0.36
C THR A 21 -6.91 -10.79 0.29
N VAL A 22 -6.17 -9.71 0.02
CA VAL A 22 -4.70 -9.74 -0.08
C VAL A 22 -4.08 -10.13 1.26
N PHE A 23 -4.50 -9.51 2.36
CA PHE A 23 -3.88 -9.73 3.67
C PHE A 23 -4.25 -11.06 4.32
N HIS A 24 -5.39 -11.67 3.97
CA HIS A 24 -5.73 -13.02 4.44
C HIS A 24 -4.82 -14.10 3.86
N ALA A 25 -4.26 -13.88 2.66
CA ALA A 25 -3.35 -14.84 2.03
C ALA A 25 -1.96 -14.85 2.68
N LEU A 26 -1.60 -13.82 3.46
CA LEU A 26 -0.30 -13.70 4.10
C LEU A 26 -0.15 -14.71 5.25
N PRO A 27 0.99 -15.42 5.37
CA PRO A 27 1.20 -16.36 6.45
C PRO A 27 1.22 -15.66 7.82
N PRO A 28 0.92 -16.37 8.92
CA PRO A 28 0.98 -15.79 10.26
C PRO A 28 2.37 -15.25 10.65
N ALA A 29 3.43 -15.82 10.08
CA ALA A 29 4.81 -15.44 10.33
C ALA A 29 5.33 -14.33 9.39
N PHE A 30 4.47 -13.69 8.59
CA PHE A 30 4.87 -12.61 7.67
C PHE A 30 5.43 -11.40 8.45
N ARG A 31 6.68 -11.00 8.17
CA ARG A 31 7.43 -9.96 8.85
C ARG A 31 7.71 -8.72 8.00
N ILE A 32 7.55 -8.74 6.68
CA ILE A 32 7.70 -7.51 5.89
C ILE A 32 6.59 -6.52 6.31
N PRO A 33 6.92 -5.29 6.75
CA PRO A 33 5.93 -4.29 7.11
C PRO A 33 5.13 -3.84 5.89
N LEU A 34 3.84 -3.56 6.10
CA LEU A 34 2.92 -3.09 5.07
C LEU A 34 2.41 -1.70 5.42
N LEU A 35 2.52 -0.74 4.50
CA LEU A 35 2.06 0.64 4.67
C LEU A 35 0.92 0.90 3.70
N CYS A 36 -0.24 1.28 4.21
CA CYS A 36 -1.48 1.28 3.44
C CYS A 36 -2.17 2.63 3.48
N VAL A 37 -2.50 3.16 2.31
CA VAL A 37 -3.46 4.25 2.14
C VAL A 37 -4.75 3.68 1.58
N LEU A 38 -5.85 3.90 2.29
CA LEU A 38 -7.20 3.66 1.79
C LEU A 38 -7.95 4.99 1.79
N HIS A 39 -8.42 5.44 0.63
CA HIS A 39 -9.31 6.60 0.57
C HIS A 39 -10.63 6.28 1.25
N LEU A 40 -10.91 7.03 2.31
CA LEU A 40 -12.15 7.00 3.06
C LEU A 40 -12.76 8.41 3.09
N PRO A 41 -14.09 8.54 3.20
CA PRO A 41 -14.73 9.84 3.41
C PRO A 41 -14.18 10.57 4.64
N ASP A 42 -13.98 11.89 4.51
CA ASP A 42 -13.37 12.78 5.52
C ASP A 42 -14.22 12.94 6.81
N ASP A 43 -15.47 12.48 6.84
CA ASP A 43 -16.46 12.84 7.86
C ASP A 43 -16.36 12.04 9.16
N ARG A 44 -15.44 11.07 9.28
CA ARG A 44 -15.38 10.16 10.44
C ARG A 44 -13.96 9.79 10.85
N ARG A 45 -13.78 9.58 12.16
CA ARG A 45 -12.65 8.79 12.68
C ARG A 45 -12.64 7.44 11.97
N SER A 46 -11.51 7.09 11.37
CA SER A 46 -11.34 5.78 10.74
C SER A 46 -11.26 4.69 11.80
N GLN A 47 -12.08 3.66 11.68
CA GLN A 47 -11.94 2.42 12.47
C GLN A 47 -11.24 1.33 11.64
N LEU A 48 -10.59 1.70 10.53
CA LEU A 48 -10.06 0.73 9.57
C LEU A 48 -9.01 -0.18 10.22
N ALA A 49 -8.08 0.39 10.97
CA ALA A 49 -7.05 -0.39 11.65
C ALA A 49 -7.66 -1.43 12.62
N GLU A 50 -8.67 -1.04 13.40
CA GLU A 50 -9.37 -1.93 14.35
C GLU A 50 -10.18 -3.02 13.64
N VAL A 51 -10.82 -2.69 12.52
CA VAL A 51 -11.56 -3.66 11.69
C VAL A 51 -10.60 -4.68 11.08
N LEU A 52 -9.50 -4.21 10.48
CA LEU A 52 -8.49 -5.09 9.89
C LEU A 52 -7.80 -5.95 10.96
N ALA A 53 -7.40 -5.38 12.09
CA ALA A 53 -6.79 -6.13 13.20
C ALA A 53 -7.69 -7.29 13.66
N ARG A 54 -8.99 -7.02 13.87
CA ARG A 54 -9.95 -8.04 14.30
C ARG A 54 -10.14 -9.14 13.27
N ARG A 55 -10.23 -8.79 11.99
CA ARG A 55 -10.46 -9.75 10.91
C ARG A 55 -9.22 -10.60 10.60
N LEU A 56 -8.04 -9.99 10.62
CA LEU A 56 -6.78 -10.61 10.21
C LEU A 56 -6.02 -11.28 11.36
N LYS A 57 -6.41 -11.00 12.62
CA LYS A 57 -5.74 -11.50 13.84
C LYS A 57 -4.22 -11.26 13.83
N ARG A 58 -3.81 -10.08 13.36
CA ARG A 58 -2.40 -9.66 13.27
C ARG A 58 -2.24 -8.19 13.65
N PRO A 59 -1.01 -7.70 13.90
CA PRO A 59 -0.78 -6.30 14.23
C PRO A 59 -1.20 -5.39 13.07
N VAL A 60 -2.24 -4.59 13.31
CA VAL A 60 -2.67 -3.50 12.42
C VAL A 60 -2.85 -2.26 13.26
N ARG A 61 -2.28 -1.13 12.83
CA ARG A 61 -2.30 0.13 13.57
C ARG A 61 -2.52 1.30 12.62
N GLU A 62 -3.21 2.33 13.11
CA GLU A 62 -3.16 3.63 12.48
C GLU A 62 -1.75 4.21 12.69
N ALA A 63 -1.16 4.73 11.62
CA ALA A 63 0.18 5.31 11.63
C ALA A 63 0.25 6.54 12.55
N ARG A 64 1.35 6.66 13.29
CA ARG A 64 1.64 7.76 14.20
C ARG A 64 2.88 8.51 13.74
N ASP A 65 2.87 9.82 13.95
CA ASP A 65 4.01 10.67 13.64
C ASP A 65 5.26 10.22 14.42
N LYS A 66 6.37 10.09 13.70
CA LYS A 66 7.72 9.72 14.16
C LYS A 66 7.84 8.34 14.79
N GLU A 67 6.91 7.42 14.49
CA GLU A 67 7.07 6.03 14.94
C GLU A 67 7.94 5.22 13.98
N ASP A 68 8.79 4.36 14.55
CA ASP A 68 9.58 3.42 13.76
C ASP A 68 8.68 2.35 13.11
N ILE A 69 8.99 1.98 11.87
CA ILE A 69 8.30 0.91 11.16
C ILE A 69 8.71 -0.45 11.74
N ALA A 70 7.76 -1.12 12.42
CA ALA A 70 7.96 -2.41 13.06
C ALA A 70 7.69 -3.58 12.08
N PRO A 71 8.54 -4.63 12.08
CA PRO A 71 8.30 -5.84 11.30
C PRO A 71 6.94 -6.49 11.60
N GLY A 72 6.29 -7.05 10.57
CA GLY A 72 5.04 -7.80 10.65
C GLY A 72 3.82 -6.94 10.98
N THR A 73 3.96 -5.61 10.89
CA THR A 73 2.89 -4.66 11.20
C THR A 73 2.31 -4.08 9.93
N ILE A 74 0.98 -3.98 9.90
CA ILE A 74 0.24 -3.23 8.89
C ILE A 74 -0.05 -1.84 9.45
N TYR A 75 0.53 -0.82 8.82
CA TYR A 75 0.28 0.58 9.09
C TYR A 75 -0.78 1.12 8.14
N VAL A 76 -1.76 1.82 8.68
CA VAL A 76 -2.85 2.42 7.94
C VAL A 76 -2.77 3.93 8.10
N ALA A 77 -2.79 4.67 7.00
CA ALA A 77 -2.86 6.13 7.06
C ALA A 77 -4.16 6.59 7.72
N GLY A 78 -4.05 7.49 8.69
CA GLY A 78 -5.19 8.15 9.32
C GLY A 78 -5.80 9.24 8.42
N PRO A 79 -7.06 9.64 8.67
CA PRO A 79 -7.71 10.71 7.91
C PRO A 79 -7.06 12.07 8.20
N GLY A 80 -7.08 12.97 7.21
CA GLY A 80 -6.69 14.37 7.41
C GLY A 80 -5.19 14.66 7.41
N TYR A 81 -4.33 13.63 7.28
CA TYR A 81 -2.89 13.76 7.10
C TYR A 81 -2.42 12.91 5.92
N HIS A 82 -1.37 13.34 5.23
CA HIS A 82 -0.59 12.44 4.39
C HIS A 82 0.33 11.59 5.26
N LEU A 83 0.48 10.32 4.90
CA LEU A 83 1.45 9.42 5.50
C LEU A 83 2.68 9.35 4.57
N SER A 84 3.87 9.58 5.12
CA SER A 84 5.14 9.38 4.43
C SER A 84 6.10 8.53 5.22
N VAL A 85 7.17 8.08 4.54
CA VAL A 85 8.30 7.38 5.14
C VAL A 85 9.54 8.23 5.03
N GLU A 86 10.26 8.38 6.14
CA GLU A 86 11.55 9.05 6.20
C GLU A 86 12.71 8.10 5.88
N ARG A 87 13.88 8.65 5.55
CA ARG A 87 15.08 7.86 5.20
C ARG A 87 15.64 7.03 6.36
N ASP A 88 15.31 7.37 7.59
CA ASP A 88 15.61 6.56 8.78
C ASP A 88 14.57 5.47 9.04
N HIS A 89 13.61 5.29 8.12
CA HIS A 89 12.49 4.35 8.18
C HIS A 89 11.50 4.62 9.32
N SER A 90 11.41 5.87 9.78
CA SER A 90 10.30 6.35 10.60
C SER A 90 9.12 6.84 9.73
N LEU A 91 7.92 6.86 10.33
CA LEU A 91 6.72 7.41 9.72
C LEU A 91 6.58 8.90 10.02
N SER A 92 6.09 9.67 9.04
CA SER A 92 5.77 11.09 9.21
C SER A 92 4.35 11.39 8.78
N LEU A 93 3.71 12.34 9.47
CA LEU A 93 2.38 12.83 9.13
C LEU A 93 2.42 14.30 8.72
N SER A 94 1.90 14.63 7.54
CA SER A 94 1.89 16.01 7.03
C SER A 94 0.47 16.52 6.71
N GLN A 95 0.27 17.84 6.83
CA GLN A 95 -0.96 18.52 6.41
C GLN A 95 -0.76 19.35 5.14
N GLU A 96 0.18 18.93 4.28
CA GLU A 96 0.38 19.54 2.97
C GLU A 96 -0.91 19.53 2.13
N GLU A 97 -0.87 20.28 1.03
CA GLU A 97 -2.00 20.40 0.12
C GLU A 97 -2.46 19.02 -0.38
N ARG A 98 -3.78 18.89 -0.54
CA ARG A 98 -4.39 17.65 -1.02
C ARG A 98 -3.86 17.30 -2.41
N VAL A 99 -3.52 16.04 -2.62
CA VAL A 99 -3.15 15.49 -3.92
C VAL A 99 -4.38 14.79 -4.49
N HIS A 100 -4.79 15.13 -5.72
CA HIS A 100 -6.03 14.62 -6.33
C HIS A 100 -7.28 14.80 -5.44
N PHE A 101 -7.36 15.93 -4.71
CA PHE A 101 -8.40 16.23 -3.72
C PHE A 101 -8.47 15.27 -2.52
N SER A 102 -7.46 14.41 -2.33
CA SER A 102 -7.40 13.42 -1.26
C SER A 102 -6.32 13.76 -0.23
N ARG A 103 -6.62 13.45 1.05
CA ARG A 103 -5.64 13.41 2.14
C ARG A 103 -6.14 12.41 3.19
N PRO A 104 -5.55 11.20 3.27
CA PRO A 104 -4.24 10.80 2.72
C PRO A 104 -4.23 10.56 1.20
N SER A 105 -3.06 10.74 0.57
CA SER A 105 -2.81 10.41 -0.85
C SER A 105 -1.88 9.21 -0.97
N ILE A 106 -2.18 8.37 -1.96
CA ILE A 106 -1.38 7.17 -2.27
C ILE A 106 -0.06 7.58 -2.91
N ASP A 107 -0.06 8.54 -3.84
CA ASP A 107 1.16 9.05 -4.48
C ASP A 107 2.17 9.55 -3.43
N PHE A 108 1.70 10.29 -2.42
CA PHE A 108 2.58 10.84 -1.37
C PHE A 108 3.30 9.74 -0.57
N LEU A 109 2.57 8.69 -0.17
CA LEU A 109 3.18 7.53 0.49
C LEU A 109 4.15 6.81 -0.44
N PHE A 110 3.76 6.58 -1.69
CA PHE A 110 4.57 5.80 -2.64
C PHE A 110 5.86 6.54 -3.01
N GLU A 111 5.81 7.85 -3.21
CA GLU A 111 6.97 8.67 -3.56
C GLU A 111 7.98 8.74 -2.40
N SER A 112 7.51 8.99 -1.18
CA SER A 112 8.39 9.04 0.01
C SER A 112 8.98 7.66 0.35
N ALA A 113 8.18 6.60 0.29
CA ALA A 113 8.69 5.24 0.49
C ALA A 113 9.71 4.86 -0.58
N ALA A 114 9.54 5.31 -1.83
CA ALA A 114 10.51 5.04 -2.89
C ALA A 114 11.86 5.71 -2.59
N ASP A 115 11.87 6.95 -2.11
CA ASP A 115 13.11 7.66 -1.70
C ASP A 115 13.80 6.95 -0.52
N ALA A 116 13.03 6.41 0.44
CA ALA A 116 13.57 5.72 1.60
C ALA A 116 14.13 4.32 1.28
N TYR A 117 13.39 3.50 0.54
CA TYR A 117 13.70 2.08 0.35
C TYR A 117 14.33 1.73 -1.01
N GLY A 118 14.20 2.59 -2.03
CA GLY A 118 14.71 2.35 -3.38
C GLY A 118 14.33 0.98 -3.94
N ALA A 119 15.33 0.20 -4.39
CA ALA A 119 15.15 -1.13 -4.98
C ALA A 119 14.56 -2.18 -4.02
N SER A 120 14.60 -1.91 -2.71
CA SER A 120 14.05 -2.80 -1.68
C SER A 120 12.54 -2.60 -1.45
N LEU A 121 11.90 -1.67 -2.16
CA LEU A 121 10.47 -1.41 -2.06
C LEU A 121 9.64 -2.27 -3.02
N LEU A 122 8.47 -2.70 -2.55
CA LEU A 122 7.40 -3.21 -3.40
C LEU A 122 6.15 -2.31 -3.27
N GLY A 123 5.70 -1.73 -4.38
CA GLY A 123 4.45 -0.97 -4.45
C GLY A 123 3.31 -1.80 -5.03
N VAL A 124 2.11 -1.67 -4.46
CA VAL A 124 0.90 -2.39 -4.91
C VAL A 124 -0.26 -1.42 -5.04
N LEU A 125 -0.80 -1.27 -6.25
CA LEU A 125 -1.97 -0.42 -6.50
C LEU A 125 -3.21 -1.25 -6.84
N LEU A 126 -4.27 -1.02 -6.08
CA LEU A 126 -5.52 -1.79 -6.13
C LEU A 126 -6.66 -0.96 -6.74
N THR A 127 -7.87 -1.53 -6.70
CA THR A 127 -9.14 -0.93 -7.13
C THR A 127 -9.39 0.49 -6.59
N GLY A 128 -9.95 1.35 -7.44
CA GLY A 128 -10.47 2.64 -7.01
C GLY A 128 -10.81 3.62 -8.14
N ALA A 129 -11.39 4.75 -7.73
CA ALA A 129 -12.19 5.62 -8.60
C ALA A 129 -11.48 6.89 -9.13
N ASN A 130 -10.20 7.08 -8.82
CA ASN A 130 -9.39 8.20 -9.30
C ASN A 130 -8.01 7.70 -9.78
N GLU A 131 -7.07 8.60 -10.04
CA GLU A 131 -5.74 8.26 -10.59
C GLU A 131 -4.61 8.28 -9.54
N ASP A 132 -4.93 8.61 -8.29
CA ASP A 132 -3.95 8.71 -7.21
C ASP A 132 -3.25 7.36 -6.97
N GLY A 133 -1.93 7.40 -6.81
CA GLY A 133 -1.07 6.23 -6.69
C GLY A 133 -0.45 5.80 -8.02
N ALA A 134 -0.98 6.24 -9.18
CA ALA A 134 -0.42 5.90 -10.48
C ALA A 134 0.98 6.53 -10.68
N ARG A 135 1.15 7.79 -10.28
CA ARG A 135 2.42 8.52 -10.42
C ARG A 135 3.47 8.02 -9.42
N GLY A 136 3.05 7.79 -8.19
CA GLY A 136 3.85 7.23 -7.13
C GLY A 136 4.31 5.81 -7.47
N LEU A 137 3.45 4.97 -8.06
CA LEU A 137 3.85 3.63 -8.46
C LEU A 137 4.89 3.68 -9.58
N ALA A 138 4.72 4.58 -10.55
CA ALA A 138 5.75 4.84 -11.56
C ALA A 138 7.06 5.37 -10.93
N CYS A 139 6.99 6.13 -9.83
CA CYS A 139 8.16 6.57 -9.07
C CYS A 139 8.90 5.39 -8.43
N ILE A 140 8.18 4.49 -7.76
CA ILE A 140 8.73 3.24 -7.20
C ILE A 140 9.49 2.48 -8.29
N LYS A 141 8.90 2.33 -9.48
CA LYS A 141 9.53 1.65 -10.61
C LYS A 141 10.82 2.34 -11.06
N ARG A 142 10.83 3.67 -11.18
CA ARG A 142 12.02 4.45 -11.59
C ARG A 142 13.16 4.34 -10.57
N GLN A 143 12.85 4.18 -9.29
CA GLN A 143 13.85 4.01 -8.23
C GLN A 143 14.33 2.55 -8.07
N GLY A 144 13.97 1.68 -9.01
CA GLY A 144 14.38 0.27 -9.02
C GLY A 144 13.52 -0.65 -8.15
N GLY A 145 12.50 -0.10 -7.49
CA GLY A 145 11.51 -0.89 -6.76
C GLY A 145 10.65 -1.72 -7.70
N ARG A 146 9.93 -2.67 -7.13
CA ARG A 146 8.99 -3.54 -7.84
C ARG A 146 7.58 -3.00 -7.73
N THR A 147 6.76 -3.22 -8.75
CA THR A 147 5.40 -2.69 -8.81
C THR A 147 4.39 -3.73 -9.24
N ILE A 148 3.28 -3.82 -8.51
CA ILE A 148 2.14 -4.69 -8.80
C ILE A 148 0.91 -3.81 -9.00
N VAL A 149 0.14 -4.10 -10.05
CA VAL A 149 -1.17 -3.48 -10.29
C VAL A 149 -2.25 -4.57 -10.24
N GLN A 150 -3.35 -4.32 -9.54
CA GLN A 150 -4.52 -5.20 -9.63
C GLN A 150 -5.01 -5.25 -11.08
N ASP A 151 -5.33 -6.45 -11.58
CA ASP A 151 -5.91 -6.62 -12.91
C ASP A 151 -7.16 -5.72 -13.05
N PRO A 152 -7.15 -4.73 -13.98
CA PRO A 152 -8.29 -3.84 -14.18
C PRO A 152 -9.59 -4.55 -14.57
N LEU A 153 -9.54 -5.78 -15.09
CA LEU A 153 -10.71 -6.57 -15.45
C LEU A 153 -11.40 -7.19 -14.23
N GLU A 154 -10.67 -7.37 -13.12
CA GLU A 154 -11.19 -7.91 -11.87
C GLU A 154 -11.31 -6.85 -10.76
N ALA A 155 -10.89 -5.62 -11.03
CA ALA A 155 -11.08 -4.49 -10.14
C ALA A 155 -12.55 -4.09 -10.05
N GLN A 156 -13.06 -3.91 -8.84
CA GLN A 156 -14.41 -3.38 -8.62
C GLN A 156 -14.57 -1.99 -9.28
N VAL A 157 -13.53 -1.16 -9.17
CA VAL A 157 -13.40 0.10 -9.90
C VAL A 157 -12.01 0.16 -10.52
N SER A 158 -11.97 0.26 -11.85
CA SER A 158 -10.73 0.05 -12.62
C SER A 158 -9.99 1.34 -12.97
N THR A 159 -10.49 2.52 -12.59
CA THR A 159 -9.89 3.82 -12.92
C THR A 159 -8.43 3.90 -12.46
N MET A 160 -8.17 3.62 -11.18
CA MET A 160 -6.83 3.70 -10.59
C MET A 160 -5.84 2.68 -11.19
N PRO A 161 -6.17 1.37 -11.31
CA PRO A 161 -5.32 0.43 -12.04
C PRO A 161 -5.02 0.84 -13.48
N ARG A 162 -6.02 1.31 -14.23
CA ARG A 162 -5.83 1.75 -15.63
C ARG A 162 -4.90 2.96 -15.72
N ALA A 163 -5.02 3.91 -14.79
CA ALA A 163 -4.13 5.07 -14.73
C ALA A 163 -2.67 4.66 -14.53
N ALA A 164 -2.39 3.69 -13.64
CA ALA A 164 -1.03 3.17 -13.46
C ALA A 164 -0.47 2.53 -14.73
N LEU A 165 -1.27 1.71 -15.43
CA LEU A 165 -0.88 1.07 -16.69
C LEU A 165 -0.62 2.06 -17.83
N ALA A 166 -1.28 3.23 -17.80
CA ALA A 166 -1.03 4.28 -18.77
C ALA A 166 0.32 4.99 -18.53
N LEU A 167 0.83 5.02 -17.29
CA LEU A 167 2.07 5.73 -16.94
C LEU A 167 3.32 4.85 -16.96
N HIS A 168 3.20 3.55 -16.68
CA HIS A 168 4.34 2.62 -16.73
C HIS A 168 3.89 1.17 -16.90
N ARG A 169 4.85 0.31 -17.29
CA ARG A 169 4.66 -1.14 -17.31
C ARG A 169 5.03 -1.72 -15.94
N PRO A 170 4.08 -2.22 -15.14
CA PRO A 170 4.39 -2.82 -13.84
C PRO A 170 5.08 -4.18 -14.03
N ASP A 171 5.75 -4.67 -12.98
CA ASP A 171 6.34 -6.01 -12.97
C ASP A 171 5.26 -7.09 -13.02
N TYR A 172 4.11 -6.84 -12.37
CA TYR A 172 3.00 -7.79 -12.33
C TYR A 172 1.65 -7.08 -12.49
N ILE A 173 0.76 -7.72 -13.24
CA ILE A 173 -0.67 -7.42 -13.30
C ILE A 173 -1.37 -8.69 -12.82
N LEU A 174 -2.05 -8.63 -11.67
CA LEU A 174 -2.55 -9.82 -11.00
C LEU A 174 -3.96 -9.62 -10.43
N PRO A 175 -4.80 -10.69 -10.40
CA PRO A 175 -6.00 -10.68 -9.59
C PRO A 175 -5.64 -10.63 -8.10
N LEU A 176 -6.59 -10.22 -7.24
CA LEU A 176 -6.34 -10.04 -5.80
C LEU A 176 -5.73 -11.28 -5.12
N ASN A 177 -6.20 -12.47 -5.49
CA ASN A 177 -5.66 -13.73 -4.97
C ASN A 177 -4.20 -13.95 -5.39
N GLY A 178 -3.87 -13.61 -6.64
CA GLY A 178 -2.51 -13.69 -7.16
C GLY A 178 -1.56 -12.70 -6.47
N ILE A 179 -2.04 -11.49 -6.18
CA ILE A 179 -1.29 -10.52 -5.36
C ILE A 179 -1.00 -11.11 -3.99
N GLY A 180 -2.02 -11.62 -3.28
CA GLY A 180 -1.86 -12.22 -1.96
C GLY A 180 -0.86 -13.39 -1.94
N GLN A 181 -0.96 -14.30 -2.92
CA GLN A 181 -0.02 -15.42 -3.08
C GLN A 181 1.41 -14.96 -3.36
N LEU A 182 1.58 -13.98 -4.24
CA LEU A 182 2.90 -13.41 -4.53
C LEU A 182 3.51 -12.79 -3.28
N LEU A 183 2.76 -11.98 -2.54
CA LEU A 183 3.24 -11.40 -1.28
C LEU A 183 3.63 -12.49 -0.28
N ALA A 184 2.78 -13.51 -0.08
CA ALA A 184 3.06 -14.63 0.82
C ALA A 184 4.37 -15.38 0.48
N SER A 185 4.70 -15.46 -0.82
CA SER A 185 5.92 -16.13 -1.28
C SER A 185 7.21 -15.34 -1.05
N LEU A 186 7.14 -14.06 -0.67
CA LEU A 186 8.32 -13.21 -0.44
C LEU A 186 9.13 -13.65 0.79
N GLU A 187 8.47 -14.28 1.76
CA GLU A 187 9.07 -14.79 3.00
C GLU A 187 8.81 -16.29 3.22
N ALA A 188 8.36 -17.00 2.19
CA ALA A 188 8.27 -18.44 2.28
C ALA A 188 9.68 -19.01 2.53
N PRO A 189 9.85 -19.90 3.51
CA PRO A 189 11.14 -20.56 3.72
C PRO A 189 11.53 -21.25 2.41
N GLU A 190 12.79 -21.05 1.98
CA GLU A 190 13.37 -21.90 0.95
C GLU A 190 13.22 -23.35 1.44
N CYS A 191 12.52 -24.17 0.65
CA CYS A 191 12.34 -25.59 0.94
C CYS A 191 13.67 -26.33 0.88
#